data_AF-W1YM15-F1
#
_entry.id   AF-W1YM15-F1
#
_cell.length_a   1.000
_cell.length_b   1.000
_cell.length_c   1.000
_cell.angle_alpha   90.00
_cell.angle_beta   90.00
_cell.angle_gamma   90.00
#
_symmetry.space_group_name_H-M   'P 1'
#
loop_
_entity.id
_entity.type
_entity.pdbx_description
1 polymer ?
#
loop_
_entity_poly.entity_id
_entity_poly.type
_entity_poly.pdbx_seq_one_letter_code
_entity_poly.pdbx_strand_id
1 'polypeptide(L)'
;DPGIGKSTLLLQVSQKVADTVGTVLYASGEESQLQLKIRAERLHINSERLQVIADTDLDHILEQADAMTPSLLVIDSIQTM
;
A
#
# COMPACT_ATOMS: atom_id res chain seq x y z
N ASP A 1 5.59 5.85 -18.18
CA ASP A 1 5.15 7.23 -17.92
C ASP A 1 4.57 7.39 -16.54
N PRO A 2 4.97 8.45 -15.81
CA PRO A 2 4.24 8.93 -14.64
C PRO A 2 2.75 9.10 -15.01
N GLY A 3 1.85 8.56 -14.19
CA GLY A 3 0.40 8.71 -14.40
C GLY A 3 -0.31 7.61 -15.23
N ILE A 4 0.37 6.55 -15.67
CA ILE A 4 -0.31 5.44 -16.39
C ILE A 4 -1.25 4.57 -15.51
N GLY A 5 -1.34 4.86 -14.21
CA GLY A 5 -2.27 4.19 -13.30
C GLY A 5 -1.69 3.02 -12.49
N LYS A 6 -0.35 2.87 -12.44
CA LYS A 6 0.33 1.82 -11.65
C LYS A 6 -0.17 1.74 -10.20
N SER A 7 -0.12 2.86 -9.47
CA SER A 7 -0.55 2.94 -8.07
C SER A 7 -2.04 2.65 -7.89
N THR A 8 -2.88 3.02 -8.87
CA THR A 8 -4.31 2.68 -8.87
C THR A 8 -4.51 1.18 -8.99
N LEU A 9 -3.81 0.54 -9.95
CA LEU A 9 -3.86 -0.91 -10.12
C LEU A 9 -3.33 -1.63 -8.87
N LEU A 10 -2.21 -1.17 -8.31
CA LEU A 10 -1.62 -1.75 -7.10
C LEU A 10 -2.58 -1.66 -5.92
N LEU A 11 -3.24 -0.52 -5.69
CA LEU A 11 -4.24 -0.35 -4.65
C LEU A 11 -5.43 -1.31 -4.83
N GLN A 12 -5.95 -1.47 -6.04
CA GLN A 12 -7.04 -2.40 -6.33
C GLN A 12 -6.64 -3.87 -6.14
N VAL A 13 -5.43 -4.25 -6.58
CA VAL A 13 -4.87 -5.59 -6.34
C VAL A 13 -4.67 -5.83 -4.85
N SER A 14 -4.18 -4.83 -4.12
CA SER A 14 -3.99 -4.90 -2.67
C SER A 14 -5.30 -5.15 -1.93
N GLN A 15 -6.38 -4.46 -2.30
CA GLN A 15 -7.72 -4.75 -1.78
C GLN A 15 -8.12 -6.20 -2.06
N LYS A 16 -7.94 -6.67 -3.30
CA LYS A 16 -8.33 -8.02 -3.68
C LYS A 16 -7.61 -9.08 -2.85
N VAL A 17 -6.29 -8.91 -2.63
CA VAL A 17 -5.48 -9.81 -1.81
C VAL A 17 -5.85 -9.70 -0.34
N ALA A 18 -6.10 -8.49 0.16
CA ALA A 18 -6.58 -8.26 1.53
C ALA A 18 -7.88 -9.02 1.81
N ASP A 19 -8.79 -9.04 0.84
CA ASP A 19 -10.09 -9.69 0.99
C ASP A 19 -9.99 -11.22 0.89
N THR A 20 -9.15 -11.76 -0.01
CA THR A 20 -9.15 -13.19 -0.34
C THR A 20 -8.00 -14.01 0.24
N VAL A 21 -6.87 -13.40 0.58
CA VAL A 21 -5.65 -14.12 1.01
C VAL A 21 -5.34 -13.80 2.47
N GLY A 22 -5.24 -12.53 2.83
CA GLY A 22 -4.79 -12.13 4.17
C GLY A 22 -4.29 -10.70 4.18
N THR A 23 -3.77 -10.25 5.33
CA THR A 23 -3.34 -8.86 5.54
C THR A 23 -2.35 -8.39 4.48
N VAL A 24 -2.55 -7.17 3.98
CA VAL A 24 -1.65 -6.50 3.04
C VAL A 24 -1.08 -5.26 3.70
N LEU A 25 0.23 -5.05 3.56
CA LEU A 25 0.90 -3.80 3.92
C LEU A 25 1.26 -3.06 2.62
N TYR A 26 0.66 -1.88 2.41
CA TYR A 26 0.96 -0.99 1.29
C TYR A 26 1.82 0.16 1.79
N ALA A 27 3.08 0.21 1.37
CA ALA A 27 4.00 1.30 1.69
C ALA A 27 4.11 2.27 0.51
N SER A 28 4.02 3.57 0.80
CA SER A 28 4.28 4.61 -0.19
C SER A 28 5.28 5.64 0.31
N GLY A 29 6.29 5.91 -0.50
CA GLY A 29 7.22 7.04 -0.31
C GLY A 29 6.83 8.27 -1.16
N GLU A 30 5.85 8.14 -2.05
CA GLU A 30 5.40 9.22 -2.94
C GLU A 30 4.18 9.98 -2.40
N GLU A 31 3.25 9.27 -1.75
CA GLU A 31 1.98 9.82 -1.29
C GLU A 31 1.84 9.73 0.22
N SER A 32 1.30 10.78 0.85
CA SER A 32 0.92 10.75 2.26
C SER A 32 -0.28 9.82 2.51
N GLN A 33 -0.45 9.36 3.77
CA GLN A 33 -1.60 8.55 4.17
C GLN A 33 -2.95 9.20 3.83
N LEU A 34 -3.05 10.53 3.97
CA LEU A 34 -4.27 11.27 3.64
C LEU A 34 -4.57 11.21 2.13
N GLN A 35 -3.56 11.37 1.29
CA GLN A 35 -3.72 11.29 -0.17
C GLN A 35 -4.14 9.87 -0.60
N LEU A 36 -3.51 8.84 -0.03
CA LEU A 36 -3.89 7.45 -0.28
C LEU A 36 -5.31 7.15 0.20
N LYS A 37 -5.72 7.67 1.36
CA LYS A 37 -7.09 7.53 1.86
C LYS A 37 -8.13 8.10 0.91
N ILE A 38 -7.94 9.34 0.44
CA ILE A 38 -8.85 9.97 -0.53
C ILE A 38 -8.95 9.15 -1.82
N ARG A 39 -7.83 8.58 -2.27
CA ARG A 39 -7.82 7.70 -3.45
C ARG A 39 -8.55 6.39 -3.20
N ALA A 40 -8.31 5.76 -2.05
CA ALA A 40 -9.00 4.53 -1.64
C ALA A 40 -10.51 4.75 -1.60
N GLU A 41 -10.98 5.86 -1.01
CA GLU A 41 -12.39 6.25 -1.00
C GLU A 41 -12.95 6.38 -2.42
N ARG A 42 -12.25 7.10 -3.32
CA ARG A 42 -12.67 7.24 -4.72
C ARG A 42 -12.72 5.89 -5.48
N LEU A 43 -11.85 4.96 -5.12
CA LEU A 43 -11.78 3.63 -5.70
C LEU A 43 -12.72 2.62 -5.02
N HIS A 44 -13.48 3.04 -4.01
CA HIS A 44 -14.31 2.17 -3.17
C HIS A 44 -13.52 1.02 -2.52
N ILE A 45 -12.27 1.31 -2.13
CA ILE A 45 -11.41 0.39 -1.40
C ILE A 45 -11.77 0.46 0.09
N ASN A 46 -12.23 -0.67 0.64
CA ASN A 46 -12.80 -0.75 1.98
C ASN A 46 -12.45 -2.07 2.68
N SER A 47 -11.17 -2.45 2.69
CA SER A 47 -10.71 -3.66 3.38
C SER A 47 -10.02 -3.31 4.71
N GLU A 48 -10.51 -3.84 5.83
CA GLU A 48 -9.87 -3.69 7.15
C GLU A 48 -8.49 -4.40 7.22
N ARG A 49 -8.26 -5.34 6.28
CA ARG A 49 -6.99 -6.08 6.15
C ARG A 49 -5.99 -5.40 5.23
N LEU A 50 -6.31 -4.23 4.67
CA LEU A 50 -5.37 -3.40 3.92
C LEU A 50 -4.81 -2.31 4.83
N GLN A 51 -3.58 -2.50 5.28
CA GLN A 51 -2.82 -1.53 6.06
C GLN A 51 -1.97 -0.66 5.14
N VAL A 52 -1.88 0.63 5.44
CA VAL A 52 -1.15 1.60 4.61
C VAL A 52 -0.13 2.34 5.48
N ILE A 53 1.11 2.42 5.01
CA ILE A 53 2.17 3.22 5.61
C ILE A 53 2.68 4.23 4.58
N ALA A 54 2.85 5.48 5.00
CA ALA A 54 3.50 6.51 4.20
C ALA A 54 4.83 6.81 4.86
N ASP A 55 5.89 6.23 4.33
CA ASP A 55 7.25 6.30 4.88
C ASP A 55 8.25 6.21 3.74
N THR A 56 9.39 6.84 3.90
CA THR A 56 10.51 6.81 2.95
C THR A 56 11.66 5.95 3.46
N ASP A 57 11.63 5.51 4.73
CA ASP A 57 12.65 4.63 5.30
C ASP A 57 12.29 3.16 5.03
N LEU A 58 13.02 2.53 4.10
CA LEU A 58 12.81 1.12 3.75
C LEU A 58 13.08 0.18 4.92
N ASP A 59 14.08 0.45 5.75
CA ASP A 59 14.42 -0.42 6.88
C ASP A 59 13.26 -0.42 7.88
N HIS A 60 12.69 0.75 8.18
CA HIS A 60 11.51 0.85 9.04
C HIS A 60 10.29 0.13 8.43
N ILE A 61 10.06 0.24 7.11
CA ILE A 61 8.98 -0.48 6.44
C ILE A 61 9.15 -2.00 6.55
N LEU A 62 10.38 -2.50 6.38
CA LEU A 62 10.69 -3.92 6.50
C LEU A 62 10.53 -4.41 7.94
N GLU A 63 10.92 -3.62 8.95
CA GLU A 63 10.66 -3.94 10.36
C GLU A 63 9.16 -4.08 10.65
N GLN A 64 8.34 -3.17 10.13
CA GLN A 64 6.87 -3.25 10.27
C GLN A 64 6.30 -4.47 9.54
N ALA A 65 6.82 -4.78 8.35
CA ALA A 65 6.42 -5.97 7.59
C ALA A 65 6.78 -7.26 8.34
N ASP A 66 7.96 -7.34 8.92
CA ASP A 66 8.40 -8.50 9.71
C ASP A 66 7.55 -8.69 10.96
N ALA A 67 7.19 -7.60 11.65
CA ALA A 67 6.32 -7.65 12.82
C ALA A 67 4.87 -8.05 12.47
N MET A 68 4.36 -7.59 11.33
CA MET A 68 2.99 -7.84 10.88
C MET A 68 2.83 -9.18 10.17
N THR A 69 3.89 -9.70 9.54
CA THR A 69 3.88 -10.89 8.69
C THR A 69 2.76 -10.86 7.62
N PRO A 70 2.66 -9.80 6.79
CA PRO A 70 1.57 -9.66 5.84
C PRO A 70 1.66 -10.73 4.74
N SER A 71 0.51 -11.11 4.18
CA SER A 71 0.44 -12.00 3.02
C SER A 71 0.96 -11.35 1.74
N LEU A 72 0.99 -10.00 1.70
CA LEU A 72 1.57 -9.22 0.62
C LEU A 72 2.13 -7.90 1.17
N LEU A 73 3.37 -7.59 0.81
CA LEU A 73 3.97 -6.26 0.96
C LEU A 73 4.02 -5.59 -0.41
N VAL A 74 3.49 -4.37 -0.51
CA VAL A 74 3.56 -3.53 -1.72
C VAL A 74 4.42 -2.31 -1.41
N ILE A 75 5.39 -2.01 -2.28
CA ILE A 75 6.23 -0.81 -2.21
C ILE A 75 5.92 0.07 -3.44
N ASP A 76 5.38 1.27 -3.22
CA ASP A 76 5.04 2.25 -4.27
C ASP A 76 5.56 3.66 -3.91
N SER A 77 6.78 4.02 -4.30
CA SER A 77 7.72 3.30 -5.15
C SER A 77 9.12 3.26 -4.55
N ILE A 78 9.99 2.39 -5.08
CA ILE A 78 11.35 2.23 -4.57
C ILE A 78 12.24 3.44 -4.87
N GLN A 79 11.87 4.30 -5.83
CA GLN A 79 12.65 5.48 -6.21
C GLN A 79 12.67 6.56 -5.12
N THR A 80 11.69 6.53 -4.22
CA THR A 80 11.54 7.50 -3.13
C THR A 80 11.88 6.93 -1.76
N MET A 81 12.47 5.74 -1.73
CA MET A 81 12.95 5.05 -0.53
C MET A 81 14.46 4.82 -0.56
#